data_AF-A0A9D8IZ07-F1
#
_entry.id   AF-A0A9D8IZ07-F1
#
_cell.length_a   1.000
_cell.length_b   1.000
_cell.length_c   1.000
_cell.angle_alpha   90.00
_cell.angle_beta   90.00
_cell.angle_gamma   90.00
#
_symmetry.space_group_name_H-M   'P 1'
#
loop_
_entity.id
_entity.type
_entity.pdbx_description
1 polymer ?
#
loop_
_entity_poly.entity_id
_entity_poly.type
_entity_poly.pdbx_seq_one_letter_code
_entity_poly.pdbx_strand_id
1 'polypeptide(L)'
;MTLGLVFQPPIDEIRMAGTHDITSTILSFLKRHGEVRTSEIVKKTGLSRAYVNRFFQQLRREGKIVLVGKANQAKYVPATPTRVRRAKRRVQKIQRILKNKDLSEDVVLDEIKRDTGIFIDMAENVSRIIDYAFTKMLNNAIEHSRSTHIMILMDRTTNDVRFRVKDHGIGIFNNIMAKRGLASELEAIQDLLKGKQTTEPEHHSGEGIFFTSKVADRLVLRGSAKKLTYDNLLPDVFVEDMRPIVGTEVEFRLSTGSPRILGDVFREYTTEEFDFGRTVVTVDLYKTKGRYVSRSEARRLLSGLDEFKEVVIDFSGVETIGQGFADEVFRVWKQHHPEITISVRNANENVAFMIQHVRGGTMQ
;
A
#
# COMPACT_ATOMS: atom_id res chain seq x y z
N MET A 1 -72.40 20.02 -28.48
CA MET A 1 -72.32 21.12 -27.48
C MET A 1 -72.16 20.45 -26.12
N THR A 2 -71.11 20.58 -25.32
CA THR A 2 -69.93 21.45 -25.31
C THR A 2 -68.94 20.80 -24.32
N LEU A 3 -67.64 20.80 -24.65
CA LEU A 3 -66.55 20.51 -23.70
C LEU A 3 -66.66 21.46 -22.48
N GLY A 4 -66.34 20.95 -21.28
CA GLY A 4 -66.13 21.76 -20.08
C GLY A 4 -64.95 21.22 -19.29
N LEU A 5 -63.78 21.82 -19.51
CA LEU A 5 -62.55 21.58 -18.75
C LEU A 5 -62.74 21.88 -17.26
N VAL A 6 -62.37 20.92 -16.40
CA VAL A 6 -62.18 21.16 -14.96
C VAL A 6 -60.81 21.83 -14.80
N PHE A 7 -60.82 23.15 -14.70
CA PHE A 7 -59.66 23.96 -14.34
C PHE A 7 -59.48 23.88 -12.81
N GLN A 8 -58.46 23.16 -12.34
CA GLN A 8 -58.01 23.28 -10.96
C GLN A 8 -57.22 24.59 -10.80
N PRO A 9 -57.50 25.42 -9.78
CA PRO A 9 -56.75 26.63 -9.53
C PRO A 9 -55.34 26.31 -9.01
N PRO A 10 -54.36 27.21 -9.23
CA PRO A 10 -52.99 26.99 -8.79
C PRO A 10 -52.91 27.06 -7.26
N ILE A 11 -52.23 26.07 -6.66
CA ILE A 11 -51.86 26.04 -5.25
C ILE A 11 -50.72 27.03 -5.04
N ASP A 12 -51.07 28.30 -4.91
CA ASP A 12 -50.27 29.31 -4.21
C ASP A 12 -51.11 29.78 -3.02
N GLU A 13 -50.85 29.18 -1.86
CA GLU A 13 -50.94 29.78 -0.52
C GLU A 13 -50.90 28.69 0.55
N ILE A 14 -49.68 28.29 0.93
CA ILE A 14 -49.44 27.96 2.34
C ILE A 14 -48.66 29.14 2.94
N ARG A 15 -49.42 29.89 3.71
CA ARG A 15 -49.06 31.06 4.50
C ARG A 15 -47.74 30.93 5.25
N MET A 16 -47.06 32.07 5.30
CA MET A 16 -45.98 32.40 6.23
C MET A 16 -46.37 32.09 7.68
N ALA A 17 -45.63 31.15 8.29
CA ALA A 17 -45.46 31.04 9.72
C ALA A 17 -43.95 30.96 9.98
N GLY A 18 -43.34 32.10 10.31
CA GLY A 18 -41.94 32.26 10.66
C GLY A 18 -40.95 31.63 9.69
N THR A 19 -40.39 32.41 8.76
CA THR A 19 -39.17 32.05 8.03
C THR A 19 -38.11 31.69 9.08
N HIS A 20 -38.01 30.40 9.40
CA HIS A 20 -36.83 29.85 10.02
C HIS A 20 -35.76 30.11 8.97
N ASP A 21 -35.01 31.19 9.15
CA ASP A 21 -33.85 31.43 8.32
C ASP A 21 -32.86 30.31 8.66
N ILE A 22 -32.96 29.23 7.89
CA ILE A 22 -32.14 28.03 8.03
C ILE A 22 -30.69 28.41 7.87
N THR A 23 -30.38 29.40 7.02
CA THR A 23 -29.04 29.94 6.86
C THR A 23 -28.57 30.58 8.16
N SER A 24 -29.35 31.46 8.77
CA SER A 24 -29.02 32.03 10.10
C SER A 24 -28.93 30.96 11.20
N THR A 25 -29.77 29.93 11.13
CA THR A 25 -29.72 28.79 12.07
C THR A 25 -28.42 28.01 11.92
N ILE A 26 -27.99 27.72 10.69
CA ILE A 26 -26.72 27.05 10.38
C ILE A 26 -25.53 27.91 10.86
N LEU A 27 -25.53 29.19 10.51
CA LEU A 27 -24.44 30.12 10.87
C LEU A 27 -24.34 30.34 12.38
N SER A 28 -25.47 30.41 13.10
CA SER A 28 -25.47 30.53 14.57
C SER A 28 -24.95 29.25 15.25
N PHE A 29 -25.31 28.06 14.74
CA PHE A 29 -24.72 26.80 15.19
C PHE A 29 -23.21 26.79 14.98
N LEU A 30 -22.74 27.19 13.80
CA LEU A 30 -21.32 27.28 13.48
C LEU A 30 -20.57 28.29 14.37
N LYS A 31 -21.18 29.44 14.68
CA LYS A 31 -20.59 30.44 15.58
C LYS A 31 -20.46 29.91 17.01
N ARG A 32 -21.46 29.16 17.49
CA ARG A 32 -21.52 28.64 18.87
C ARG A 32 -20.67 27.38 19.07
N HIS A 33 -20.76 26.43 18.16
CA HIS A 33 -20.18 25.09 18.31
C HIS A 33 -18.94 24.86 17.43
N GLY A 34 -18.72 25.70 16.40
CA GLY A 34 -17.59 25.60 15.48
C GLY A 34 -17.72 24.53 14.41
N GLU A 35 -18.71 23.63 14.52
CA GLU A 35 -19.09 22.61 13.53
C GLU A 35 -20.60 22.35 13.63
N VAL A 36 -21.19 21.79 12.56
CA VAL A 36 -22.62 21.43 12.53
C VAL A 36 -22.87 20.25 11.59
N ARG A 37 -23.79 19.36 11.95
CA ARG A 37 -24.27 18.25 11.12
C ARG A 37 -25.66 18.57 10.55
N THR A 38 -25.96 18.05 9.36
CA THR A 38 -27.30 18.19 8.77
C THR A 38 -28.39 17.67 9.72
N SER A 39 -28.14 16.57 10.44
CA SER A 39 -29.07 15.98 11.40
C SER A 39 -29.42 16.90 12.57
N GLU A 40 -28.50 17.77 12.99
CA GLU A 40 -28.74 18.72 14.09
C GLU A 40 -29.71 19.82 13.66
N ILE A 41 -29.55 20.31 12.43
CA ILE A 41 -30.45 21.31 11.84
C ILE A 41 -31.80 20.72 11.53
N VAL A 42 -31.86 19.49 11.01
CA VAL A 42 -33.13 18.75 10.83
C VAL A 42 -33.85 18.59 12.16
N LYS A 43 -33.15 18.15 13.23
CA LYS A 43 -33.74 18.00 14.57
C LYS A 43 -34.21 19.33 15.16
N LYS A 44 -33.47 20.42 14.91
CA LYS A 44 -33.79 21.78 15.40
C LYS A 44 -34.99 22.39 14.68
N THR A 45 -35.12 22.16 13.38
CA THR A 45 -36.11 22.83 12.51
C THR A 45 -37.34 21.98 12.22
N GLY A 46 -37.26 20.66 12.40
CA GLY A 46 -38.33 19.73 12.01
C GLY A 46 -38.49 19.52 10.50
N LEU A 47 -37.63 20.16 9.68
CA LEU A 47 -37.74 20.16 8.23
C LEU A 47 -37.10 18.92 7.59
N SER A 48 -37.52 18.60 6.37
CA SER A 48 -36.97 17.45 5.65
C SER A 48 -35.46 17.62 5.39
N ARG A 49 -34.73 16.50 5.43
CA ARG A 49 -33.29 16.48 5.18
C ARG A 49 -32.92 17.01 3.80
N ALA A 50 -33.75 16.74 2.80
CA ALA A 50 -33.57 17.23 1.43
C ALA A 50 -33.66 18.77 1.39
N TYR A 51 -34.62 19.36 2.09
CA TYR A 51 -34.80 20.81 2.15
C TYR A 51 -33.63 21.49 2.88
N VAL A 52 -33.24 21.00 4.06
CA VAL A 52 -32.09 21.52 4.82
C VAL A 52 -30.78 21.42 4.03
N ASN A 53 -30.57 20.32 3.29
CA ASN A 53 -29.38 20.15 2.48
C ASN A 53 -29.22 21.20 1.38
N ARG A 54 -30.31 21.78 0.84
CA ARG A 54 -30.21 22.85 -0.18
C ARG A 54 -29.46 24.07 0.35
N PHE A 55 -29.72 24.46 1.60
CA PHE A 55 -29.04 25.58 2.27
C PHE A 55 -27.56 25.27 2.56
N PHE A 56 -27.24 24.04 2.97
CA PHE A 56 -25.85 23.61 3.10
C PHE A 56 -25.11 23.67 1.75
N GLN A 57 -25.73 23.21 0.65
CA GLN A 57 -25.12 23.30 -0.68
C GLN A 57 -24.95 24.75 -1.16
N GLN A 58 -25.90 25.63 -0.84
CA GLN A 58 -25.77 27.06 -1.11
C GLN A 58 -24.57 27.65 -0.36
N LEU A 59 -24.49 27.47 0.97
CA LEU A 59 -23.39 28.00 1.79
C LEU A 59 -22.02 27.43 1.39
N ARG A 60 -21.96 26.20 0.87
CA ARG A 60 -20.74 25.64 0.28
C ARG A 60 -20.35 26.33 -1.02
N ARG A 61 -21.30 26.54 -1.93
CA ARG A 61 -21.06 27.24 -3.21
C ARG A 61 -20.59 28.67 -2.98
N GLU A 62 -21.13 29.33 -1.95
CA GLU A 62 -20.70 30.65 -1.49
C GLU A 62 -19.35 30.66 -0.76
N GLY A 63 -18.71 29.50 -0.57
CA GLY A 63 -17.42 29.39 0.09
C GLY A 63 -17.46 29.70 1.60
N LYS A 64 -18.63 29.73 2.23
CA LYS A 64 -18.78 30.05 3.67
C LYS A 64 -18.48 28.86 4.57
N ILE A 65 -18.73 27.64 4.08
CA ILE A 65 -18.55 26.40 4.84
C ILE A 65 -17.91 25.30 4.00
N VAL A 66 -17.20 24.39 4.68
CA VAL A 66 -16.58 23.20 4.08
C VAL A 66 -17.15 21.96 4.75
N LEU A 67 -17.45 20.95 3.94
CA LEU A 67 -17.81 19.62 4.41
C LEU A 67 -16.53 18.85 4.77
N VAL A 68 -16.46 18.34 5.99
CA VAL A 68 -15.35 17.51 6.49
C VAL A 68 -15.90 16.16 6.92
N GLY A 69 -15.22 15.08 6.51
CA GLY A 69 -15.67 13.71 6.73
C GLY A 69 -16.74 13.26 5.72
N LYS A 70 -17.03 11.95 5.71
CA LYS A 70 -18.05 11.32 4.85
C LYS A 70 -19.08 10.56 5.69
N ALA A 71 -20.23 10.27 5.07
CA ALA A 71 -21.33 9.50 5.66
C ALA A 71 -21.73 9.98 7.09
N ASN A 72 -21.64 9.10 8.08
CA ASN A 72 -22.01 9.36 9.47
C ASN A 72 -21.01 10.25 10.23
N GLN A 73 -19.85 10.57 9.66
CA GLN A 73 -18.88 11.52 10.22
C GLN A 73 -18.93 12.90 9.54
N ALA A 74 -19.78 13.04 8.51
CA ALA A 74 -19.88 14.26 7.72
C ALA A 74 -20.40 15.44 8.56
N LYS A 75 -19.62 16.51 8.61
CA LYS A 75 -19.93 17.75 9.33
C LYS A 75 -19.45 18.97 8.56
N TYR A 76 -20.15 20.07 8.73
CA TYR A 76 -19.83 21.34 8.14
C TYR A 76 -19.07 22.21 9.15
N VAL A 77 -18.02 22.87 8.69
CA VAL A 77 -17.25 23.83 9.48
C VAL A 77 -17.09 25.14 8.70
N PRO A 78 -16.83 26.28 9.37
CA PRO A 78 -16.54 27.52 8.66
C PRO A 78 -15.35 27.31 7.73
N ALA A 79 -15.39 27.90 6.53
CA ALA A 79 -14.34 27.78 5.51
C ALA A 79 -13.05 28.57 5.85
N THR A 80 -12.76 28.78 7.13
CA THR A 80 -11.52 29.40 7.56
C THR A 80 -10.42 28.34 7.68
N PRO A 81 -9.18 28.62 7.21
CA PRO A 81 -8.09 27.65 7.23
C PRO A 81 -7.89 26.96 8.59
N THR A 82 -7.96 27.74 9.68
CA THR A 82 -7.81 27.23 11.05
C THR A 82 -8.90 26.25 11.46
N ARG A 83 -10.18 26.53 11.12
CA ARG A 83 -11.30 25.66 11.47
C ARG A 83 -11.31 24.40 10.61
N VAL A 84 -11.03 24.53 9.31
CA VAL A 84 -10.87 23.40 8.40
C VAL A 84 -9.74 22.49 8.88
N ARG A 85 -8.56 23.04 9.21
CA ARG A 85 -7.43 22.26 9.75
C ARG A 85 -7.80 21.54 11.04
N ARG A 86 -8.43 22.23 12.00
CA ARG A 86 -8.86 21.63 13.28
C ARG A 86 -9.89 20.51 13.09
N ALA A 87 -10.83 20.69 12.17
CA ALA A 87 -11.85 19.70 11.87
C ALA A 87 -11.24 18.45 11.21
N LYS A 88 -10.35 18.64 10.23
CA LYS A 88 -9.62 17.56 9.56
C LYS A 88 -8.75 16.77 10.54
N ARG A 89 -8.05 17.42 11.48
CA ARG A 89 -7.25 16.74 12.53
C ARG A 89 -8.04 15.69 13.34
N ARG A 90 -9.38 15.77 13.38
CA ARG A 90 -10.23 14.76 14.06
C ARG A 90 -10.53 13.54 13.19
N VAL A 91 -10.30 13.63 11.87
CA VAL A 91 -10.52 12.55 10.90
C VAL A 91 -9.19 11.85 10.65
N GLN A 92 -8.86 10.90 11.52
CA GLN A 92 -7.61 10.12 11.47
C GLN A 92 -7.78 8.75 10.84
N LYS A 93 -8.93 8.46 10.24
CA LYS A 93 -9.23 7.19 9.59
C LYS A 93 -10.15 7.41 8.40
N ILE A 94 -9.92 6.64 7.35
CA ILE A 94 -10.77 6.58 6.17
C ILE A 94 -10.87 5.15 5.64
N GLN A 95 -12.03 4.81 5.10
CA GLN A 95 -12.27 3.59 4.36
C GLN A 95 -13.05 3.93 3.11
N ARG A 96 -12.65 3.39 1.95
CA ARG A 96 -13.34 3.57 0.68
C ARG A 96 -13.37 2.25 -0.08
N ILE A 97 -14.47 2.04 -0.80
CA ILE A 97 -14.55 1.02 -1.86
C ILE A 97 -14.54 1.81 -3.17
N LEU A 98 -13.49 1.63 -3.94
CA LEU A 98 -13.24 2.33 -5.20
C LEU A 98 -13.67 1.40 -6.33
N LYS A 99 -14.35 1.94 -7.35
CA LYS A 99 -14.57 1.21 -8.59
C LYS A 99 -13.26 1.25 -9.39
N ASN A 100 -12.77 0.10 -9.80
CA ASN A 100 -11.54 -0.01 -10.59
C ASN A 100 -11.83 0.26 -12.06
N LYS A 101 -12.15 1.52 -12.36
CA LYS A 101 -12.37 2.02 -13.71
C LYS A 101 -11.93 3.47 -13.75
N ASP A 102 -11.01 3.80 -14.66
CA ASP A 102 -10.44 5.14 -14.81
C ASP A 102 -9.91 5.69 -13.46
N LEU A 103 -9.30 4.80 -12.65
CA LEU A 103 -8.83 5.10 -11.31
C LEU A 103 -7.33 5.44 -11.36
N SER A 104 -6.94 6.51 -10.66
CA SER A 104 -5.55 6.97 -10.57
C SER A 104 -5.13 7.07 -9.11
N GLU A 105 -4.01 6.46 -8.73
CA GLU A 105 -3.60 6.34 -7.33
C GLU A 105 -3.23 7.69 -6.69
N ASP A 106 -2.66 8.60 -7.46
CA ASP A 106 -2.28 9.96 -7.07
C ASP A 106 -3.51 10.81 -6.73
N VAL A 107 -4.54 10.76 -7.58
CA VAL A 107 -5.82 11.44 -7.36
C VAL A 107 -6.49 10.92 -6.09
N VAL A 108 -6.48 9.60 -5.87
CA VAL A 108 -7.02 8.99 -4.65
C VAL A 108 -6.26 9.46 -3.41
N LEU A 109 -4.93 9.51 -3.47
CA LEU A 109 -4.10 9.98 -2.36
C LEU A 109 -4.35 11.46 -2.06
N ASP A 110 -4.44 12.31 -3.09
CA ASP A 110 -4.75 13.73 -2.95
C ASP A 110 -6.13 13.97 -2.32
N GLU A 111 -7.13 13.17 -2.68
CA GLU A 111 -8.42 13.20 -2.02
C GLU A 111 -8.34 12.78 -0.54
N ILE A 112 -7.49 11.80 -0.18
CA ILE A 112 -7.30 11.42 1.22
C ILE A 112 -6.64 12.56 2.00
N LYS A 113 -5.58 13.17 1.46
CA LYS A 113 -4.90 14.35 2.05
C LYS A 113 -5.86 15.52 2.20
N ARG A 114 -6.77 15.71 1.25
CA ARG A 114 -7.79 16.74 1.28
C ARG A 114 -8.88 16.45 2.30
N ASP A 115 -9.36 15.22 2.41
CA ASP A 115 -10.54 14.88 3.21
C ASP A 115 -10.23 14.55 4.68
N THR A 116 -8.97 14.23 5.00
CA THR A 116 -8.56 13.73 6.32
C THR A 116 -7.50 14.60 6.99
N GLY A 117 -7.25 14.32 8.27
CA GLY A 117 -6.16 14.90 9.05
C GLY A 117 -4.95 13.98 9.19
N ILE A 118 -4.91 12.87 8.43
CA ILE A 118 -3.87 11.85 8.51
C ILE A 118 -2.49 12.48 8.24
N PHE A 119 -2.38 13.35 7.24
CA PHE A 119 -1.12 13.97 6.82
C PHE A 119 -0.81 15.31 7.51
N ILE A 120 -1.71 15.83 8.35
CA ILE A 120 -1.50 17.13 9.00
C ILE A 120 -0.38 17.00 10.06
N ASP A 121 0.59 17.91 10.01
CA ASP A 121 1.78 17.92 10.88
C ASP A 121 2.51 16.56 10.91
N MET A 122 2.51 15.84 9.79
CA MET A 122 3.35 14.65 9.62
C MET A 122 4.77 15.10 9.29
N ALA A 123 5.78 14.42 9.84
CA ALA A 123 7.16 14.64 9.44
C ALA A 123 7.31 14.37 7.93
N GLU A 124 8.10 15.20 7.24
CA GLU A 124 8.18 15.17 5.78
C GLU A 124 8.71 13.83 5.25
N ASN A 125 9.73 13.26 5.88
CA ASN A 125 10.29 11.96 5.51
C ASN A 125 9.23 10.84 5.63
N VAL A 126 8.43 10.84 6.70
CA VAL A 126 7.33 9.88 6.89
C VAL A 126 6.26 10.11 5.82
N SER A 127 5.85 11.35 5.56
CA SER A 127 4.86 11.67 4.52
C SER A 127 5.29 11.17 3.14
N ARG A 128 6.55 11.39 2.76
CA ARG A 128 7.10 10.93 1.47
C ARG A 128 7.10 9.40 1.36
N ILE A 129 7.43 8.68 2.43
CA ILE A 129 7.38 7.21 2.45
C ILE A 129 5.93 6.72 2.29
N ILE A 130 4.96 7.31 3.01
CA ILE A 130 3.55 6.94 2.88
C ILE A 130 3.04 7.24 1.47
N ASP A 131 3.38 8.38 0.90
CA ASP A 131 3.00 8.76 -0.46
C ASP A 131 3.49 7.73 -1.48
N TYR A 132 4.78 7.38 -1.42
CA TYR A 132 5.39 6.37 -2.29
C TYR A 132 4.75 4.99 -2.08
N ALA A 133 4.70 4.50 -0.84
CA ALA A 133 4.22 3.16 -0.55
C ALA A 133 2.73 2.98 -0.91
N PHE A 134 1.89 3.95 -0.56
CA PHE A 134 0.46 3.88 -0.85
C PHE A 134 0.18 3.88 -2.36
N THR A 135 0.83 4.79 -3.10
CA THR A 135 0.66 4.87 -4.56
C THR A 135 1.13 3.58 -5.24
N LYS A 136 2.32 3.05 -4.90
CA LYS A 136 2.79 1.77 -5.44
C LYS A 136 1.84 0.61 -5.16
N MET A 137 1.31 0.50 -3.94
CA MET A 137 0.41 -0.61 -3.59
C MET A 137 -0.98 -0.47 -4.21
N LEU A 138 -1.50 0.74 -4.34
CA LEU A 138 -2.78 0.98 -5.00
C LEU A 138 -2.67 0.78 -6.52
N ASN A 139 -1.60 1.29 -7.14
CA ASN A 139 -1.35 1.11 -8.58
C ASN A 139 -1.23 -0.38 -8.95
N ASN A 140 -0.48 -1.17 -8.16
CA ASN A 140 -0.44 -2.63 -8.34
C ASN A 140 -1.83 -3.29 -8.31
N ALA A 141 -2.72 -2.82 -7.43
CA ALA A 141 -4.09 -3.32 -7.37
C ALA A 141 -4.92 -2.87 -8.58
N ILE A 142 -4.73 -1.64 -9.07
CA ILE A 142 -5.41 -1.11 -10.26
C ILE A 142 -5.04 -1.93 -11.49
N GLU A 143 -3.73 -2.06 -11.75
CA GLU A 143 -3.19 -2.66 -12.99
C GLU A 143 -3.34 -4.18 -13.02
N HIS A 144 -3.02 -4.87 -11.91
CA HIS A 144 -2.82 -6.31 -11.95
C HIS A 144 -3.95 -7.12 -11.32
N SER A 145 -4.83 -6.54 -10.49
CA SER A 145 -5.83 -7.35 -9.79
C SER A 145 -6.90 -7.92 -10.72
N ARG A 146 -7.27 -7.20 -11.79
CA ARG A 146 -8.50 -7.43 -12.58
C ARG A 146 -9.79 -7.40 -11.74
N SER A 147 -9.74 -6.87 -10.52
CA SER A 147 -10.90 -6.71 -9.64
C SER A 147 -11.75 -5.53 -10.11
N THR A 148 -13.08 -5.65 -10.01
CA THR A 148 -14.00 -4.52 -10.31
C THR A 148 -13.98 -3.44 -9.23
N HIS A 149 -13.60 -3.81 -8.01
CA HIS A 149 -13.55 -2.90 -6.87
C HIS A 149 -12.29 -3.13 -6.04
N ILE A 150 -11.75 -2.04 -5.48
CA ILE A 150 -10.60 -2.05 -4.59
C ILE A 150 -11.02 -1.36 -3.29
N MET A 151 -10.88 -2.06 -2.17
CA MET A 151 -11.06 -1.47 -0.86
C MET A 151 -9.75 -0.88 -0.38
N ILE A 152 -9.80 0.37 0.06
CA ILE A 152 -8.71 1.01 0.79
C ILE A 152 -9.14 1.35 2.21
N LEU A 153 -8.21 1.22 3.14
CA LEU A 153 -8.31 1.75 4.49
C LEU A 153 -7.01 2.46 4.82
N MET A 154 -7.08 3.63 5.42
CA MET A 154 -5.90 4.33 5.92
C MET A 154 -6.23 4.98 7.26
N ASP A 155 -5.34 4.83 8.23
CA ASP A 155 -5.46 5.46 9.53
C ASP A 155 -4.12 5.90 10.10
N ARG A 156 -4.17 6.88 11.00
CA ARG A 156 -3.02 7.36 11.77
C ARG A 156 -3.36 7.36 13.24
N THR A 157 -2.47 6.78 14.02
CA THR A 157 -2.43 6.88 15.48
C THR A 157 -1.36 7.88 15.91
N THR A 158 -1.16 8.04 17.21
CA THR A 158 -0.03 8.84 17.73
C THR A 158 1.32 8.23 17.42
N ASN A 159 1.37 6.92 17.16
CA ASN A 159 2.62 6.15 17.07
C ASN A 159 2.92 5.69 15.65
N ASP A 160 1.90 5.49 14.81
CA ASP A 160 2.07 4.95 13.47
C ASP A 160 1.00 5.42 12.49
N VAL A 161 1.33 5.27 11.21
CA VAL A 161 0.44 5.41 10.07
C VAL A 161 0.31 4.04 9.43
N ARG A 162 -0.91 3.66 9.07
CA ARG A 162 -1.24 2.37 8.48
C ARG A 162 -2.11 2.57 7.25
N PHE A 163 -1.89 1.74 6.24
CA PHE A 163 -2.86 1.59 5.18
C PHE A 163 -3.03 0.12 4.81
N ARG A 164 -4.17 -0.15 4.19
CA ARG A 164 -4.53 -1.44 3.63
C ARG A 164 -5.12 -1.23 2.24
N VAL A 165 -4.65 -2.02 1.29
CA VAL A 165 -5.21 -2.12 -0.06
C VAL A 165 -5.67 -3.56 -0.25
N LYS A 166 -6.95 -3.76 -0.58
CA LYS A 166 -7.52 -5.08 -0.79
C LYS A 166 -8.34 -5.12 -2.06
N ASP A 167 -8.05 -6.08 -2.92
CA ASP A 167 -8.83 -6.43 -4.10
C ASP A 167 -9.48 -7.82 -3.92
N HIS A 168 -10.40 -8.18 -4.82
CA HIS A 168 -10.98 -9.52 -4.92
C HIS A 168 -10.69 -10.11 -6.31
N GLY A 169 -9.50 -9.83 -6.81
CA GLY A 169 -9.03 -10.19 -8.13
C GLY A 169 -8.32 -11.53 -8.19
N ILE A 170 -7.39 -11.65 -9.15
CA ILE A 170 -6.63 -12.88 -9.41
C ILE A 170 -5.72 -13.30 -8.24
N GLY A 171 -5.26 -12.33 -7.44
CA GLY A 171 -4.31 -12.53 -6.35
C GLY A 171 -2.85 -12.47 -6.80
N ILE A 172 -2.01 -11.82 -5.99
CA ILE A 172 -0.61 -11.54 -6.32
C ILE A 172 0.21 -12.80 -6.63
N PHE A 173 0.15 -13.83 -5.78
CA PHE A 173 0.96 -15.04 -5.98
C PHE A 173 0.50 -15.82 -7.20
N ASN A 174 -0.82 -15.94 -7.42
CA ASN A 174 -1.37 -16.59 -8.60
C ASN A 174 -0.98 -15.84 -9.89
N ASN A 175 -0.99 -14.51 -9.88
CA ASN A 175 -0.55 -13.70 -11.02
C ASN A 175 0.92 -13.94 -11.36
N ILE A 176 1.79 -13.92 -10.34
CA ILE A 176 3.22 -14.17 -10.50
C ILE A 176 3.44 -15.60 -11.04
N MET A 177 2.79 -16.61 -10.44
CA MET A 177 2.87 -18.00 -10.90
C MET A 177 2.48 -18.13 -12.37
N ALA A 178 1.33 -17.58 -12.76
CA ALA A 178 0.83 -17.70 -14.12
C ALA A 178 1.76 -17.03 -15.14
N LYS A 179 2.31 -15.85 -14.83
CA LYS A 179 3.14 -15.10 -15.76
C LYS A 179 4.60 -15.56 -15.79
N ARG A 180 5.11 -16.18 -14.72
CA ARG A 180 6.48 -16.70 -14.62
C ARG A 180 6.57 -18.22 -14.80
N GLY A 181 5.44 -18.91 -14.97
CA GLY A 181 5.40 -20.38 -15.14
C GLY A 181 5.84 -21.14 -13.89
N LEU A 182 5.57 -20.61 -12.69
CA LEU A 182 6.01 -21.20 -11.42
C LEU A 182 5.02 -22.24 -10.92
N ALA A 183 5.53 -23.28 -10.26
CA ALA A 183 4.77 -24.46 -9.87
C ALA A 183 4.03 -24.30 -8.53
N SER A 184 4.39 -23.31 -7.70
CA SER A 184 3.79 -23.11 -6.38
C SER A 184 3.78 -21.66 -5.92
N GLU A 185 2.93 -21.32 -4.93
CA GLU A 185 2.93 -20.00 -4.32
C GLU A 185 4.25 -19.70 -3.59
N LEU A 186 4.95 -20.73 -3.09
CA LEU A 186 6.25 -20.55 -2.47
C LEU A 186 7.30 -20.09 -3.48
N GLU A 187 7.30 -20.66 -4.69
CA GLU A 187 8.17 -20.19 -5.77
C GLU A 187 7.84 -18.76 -6.17
N ALA A 188 6.56 -18.38 -6.23
CA ALA A 188 6.17 -16.99 -6.50
C ALA A 188 6.61 -16.02 -5.39
N ILE A 189 6.59 -16.44 -4.13
CA ILE A 189 7.12 -15.65 -3.02
C ILE A 189 8.64 -15.50 -3.15
N GLN A 190 9.35 -16.58 -3.45
CA GLN A 190 10.79 -16.57 -3.66
C GLN A 190 11.20 -15.66 -4.81
N ASP A 191 10.45 -15.68 -5.91
CA ASP A 191 10.64 -14.77 -7.04
C ASP A 191 10.43 -13.31 -6.61
N LEU A 192 9.29 -13.01 -5.95
CA LEU A 192 8.97 -11.68 -5.45
C LEU A 192 10.04 -11.10 -4.51
N LEU A 193 10.66 -11.96 -3.69
CA LEU A 193 11.68 -11.55 -2.72
C LEU A 193 12.96 -11.00 -3.36
N LYS A 194 13.27 -11.39 -4.59
CA LYS A 194 14.49 -10.97 -5.30
C LYS A 194 14.42 -9.51 -5.76
N GLY A 195 13.23 -8.95 -5.92
CA GLY A 195 13.05 -7.63 -6.54
C GLY A 195 13.26 -7.67 -8.06
N LYS A 196 13.03 -6.52 -8.73
CA LYS A 196 12.98 -6.36 -10.19
C LYS A 196 11.96 -7.24 -10.92
N GLN A 197 11.26 -8.12 -10.19
CA GLN A 197 10.27 -9.01 -10.76
C GLN A 197 9.01 -8.22 -11.10
N THR A 198 8.93 -7.81 -12.36
CA THR A 198 7.74 -7.27 -12.98
C THR A 198 7.09 -8.33 -13.84
N THR A 199 5.77 -8.33 -13.88
CA THR A 199 5.04 -9.23 -14.77
C THR A 199 4.69 -8.58 -16.12
N GLU A 200 5.08 -7.30 -16.29
CA GLU A 200 4.94 -6.46 -17.50
C GLU A 200 6.15 -5.51 -17.61
N PRO A 201 7.32 -6.01 -18.09
CA PRO A 201 8.58 -5.25 -18.08
C PRO A 201 8.57 -3.96 -18.90
N GLU A 202 7.75 -3.90 -19.95
CA GLU A 202 7.62 -2.73 -20.82
C GLU A 202 6.94 -1.54 -20.12
N HIS A 203 6.17 -1.79 -19.05
CA HIS A 203 5.36 -0.76 -18.38
C HIS A 203 5.71 -0.58 -16.89
N HIS A 204 6.40 -1.55 -16.27
CA HIS A 204 6.72 -1.52 -14.84
C HIS A 204 8.11 -2.07 -14.54
N SER A 205 8.86 -1.38 -13.66
CA SER A 205 10.21 -1.76 -13.24
C SER A 205 10.29 -2.92 -12.23
N GLY A 206 9.16 -3.39 -11.68
CA GLY A 206 9.15 -4.47 -10.68
C GLY A 206 9.68 -4.04 -9.30
N GLU A 207 9.87 -2.74 -9.10
CA GLU A 207 10.50 -2.14 -7.92
C GLU A 207 9.53 -1.83 -6.79
N GLY A 208 8.24 -1.63 -7.13
CA GLY A 208 7.27 -1.04 -6.21
C GLY A 208 7.09 -1.82 -4.91
N ILE A 209 6.87 -3.14 -4.99
CA ILE A 209 6.72 -4.00 -3.81
C ILE A 209 8.04 -4.11 -3.06
N PHE A 210 9.14 -4.29 -3.79
CA PHE A 210 10.46 -4.45 -3.21
C PHE A 210 10.84 -3.24 -2.34
N PHE A 211 10.83 -2.03 -2.88
CA PHE A 211 11.19 -0.87 -2.05
C PHE A 211 10.15 -0.55 -0.99
N THR A 212 8.86 -0.80 -1.25
CA THR A 212 7.82 -0.66 -0.22
C THR A 212 8.10 -1.60 0.96
N SER A 213 8.61 -2.80 0.70
CA SER A 213 8.96 -3.77 1.75
C SER A 213 10.17 -3.34 2.56
N LYS A 214 11.12 -2.61 1.97
CA LYS A 214 12.32 -2.09 2.64
C LYS A 214 12.08 -0.82 3.46
N VAL A 215 11.16 0.06 3.03
CA VAL A 215 10.89 1.34 3.72
C VAL A 215 9.92 1.20 4.90
N ALA A 216 9.05 0.18 4.88
CA ALA A 216 8.06 -0.05 5.93
C ALA A 216 8.71 -0.35 7.28
N ASP A 217 8.01 -0.13 8.40
CA ASP A 217 8.32 -0.91 9.62
C ASP A 217 7.86 -2.35 9.45
N ARG A 218 6.69 -2.51 8.84
CA ARG A 218 6.11 -3.81 8.54
C ARG A 218 5.25 -3.74 7.29
N LEU A 219 5.49 -4.68 6.36
CA LEU A 219 4.65 -4.91 5.18
C LEU A 219 4.12 -6.34 5.24
N VAL A 220 2.82 -6.51 5.03
CA VAL A 220 2.18 -7.83 4.95
C VAL A 220 1.46 -7.95 3.62
N LEU A 221 1.71 -9.05 2.90
CA LEU A 221 1.03 -9.45 1.69
C LEU A 221 0.28 -10.75 1.96
N ARG A 222 -1.02 -10.79 1.68
CA ARG A 222 -1.85 -11.99 1.74
C ARG A 222 -2.46 -12.25 0.37
N GLY A 223 -2.51 -13.53 -0.01
CA GLY A 223 -3.14 -13.97 -1.24
C GLY A 223 -3.10 -15.50 -1.33
N SER A 224 -4.09 -16.11 -1.99
CA SER A 224 -4.25 -17.57 -1.94
C SER A 224 -4.21 -18.05 -0.48
N ALA A 225 -3.49 -19.12 -0.17
CA ALA A 225 -3.27 -19.67 1.16
C ALA A 225 -2.00 -19.16 1.87
N LYS A 226 -1.38 -18.07 1.37
CA LYS A 226 -0.08 -17.59 1.88
C LYS A 226 -0.15 -16.18 2.45
N LYS A 227 0.68 -15.97 3.48
CA LYS A 227 0.98 -14.67 4.07
C LYS A 227 2.48 -14.46 4.09
N LEU A 228 2.93 -13.39 3.44
CA LEU A 228 4.31 -12.93 3.44
C LEU A 228 4.41 -11.67 4.30
N THR A 229 5.26 -11.68 5.33
CA THR A 229 5.51 -10.54 6.21
C THR A 229 6.96 -10.11 6.11
N TYR A 230 7.19 -8.86 5.75
CA TYR A 230 8.47 -8.19 5.95
C TYR A 230 8.38 -7.42 7.27
N ASP A 231 9.23 -7.74 8.23
CA ASP A 231 9.36 -6.99 9.49
C ASP A 231 10.76 -6.34 9.51
N ASN A 232 10.81 -5.02 9.49
CA ASN A 232 12.08 -4.27 9.53
C ASN A 232 12.39 -3.75 10.94
N LEU A 233 11.55 -4.06 11.93
CA LEU A 233 11.84 -3.83 13.35
C LEU A 233 12.51 -5.08 13.96
N LEU A 234 12.05 -6.26 13.56
CA LEU A 234 12.74 -7.53 13.73
C LEU A 234 13.21 -7.97 12.33
N PRO A 235 14.43 -7.61 11.88
CA PRO A 235 14.85 -7.55 10.48
C PRO A 235 14.85 -8.93 9.79
N ASP A 236 13.66 -9.39 9.44
CA ASP A 236 13.39 -10.75 9.00
C ASP A 236 12.13 -10.83 8.11
N VAL A 237 12.01 -11.93 7.38
CA VAL A 237 10.92 -12.20 6.45
C VAL A 237 10.24 -13.51 6.80
N PHE A 238 8.93 -13.47 7.02
CA PHE A 238 8.13 -14.62 7.41
C PHE A 238 7.18 -15.05 6.31
N VAL A 239 7.14 -16.36 6.04
CA VAL A 239 6.17 -17.00 5.15
C VAL A 239 5.31 -17.94 5.98
N GLU A 240 4.01 -17.66 6.04
CA GLU A 240 3.05 -18.41 6.83
C GLU A 240 1.93 -18.97 5.94
N ASP A 241 1.49 -20.18 6.22
CA ASP A 241 0.24 -20.71 5.68
C ASP A 241 -0.96 -20.08 6.42
N MET A 242 -2.01 -19.76 5.67
CA MET A 242 -3.25 -19.21 6.19
C MET A 242 -4.46 -19.76 5.44
N ARG A 243 -5.66 -19.48 5.98
CA ARG A 243 -6.89 -19.80 5.25
C ARG A 243 -6.91 -19.08 3.90
N PRO A 244 -7.27 -19.77 2.79
CA PRO A 244 -7.28 -19.15 1.48
C PRO A 244 -8.14 -17.89 1.41
N ILE A 245 -7.65 -16.86 0.71
CA ILE A 245 -8.41 -15.66 0.36
C ILE A 245 -8.45 -15.48 -1.15
N VAL A 246 -9.52 -14.82 -1.62
CA VAL A 246 -9.64 -14.35 -3.01
C VAL A 246 -9.01 -12.97 -3.12
N GLY A 247 -8.24 -12.75 -4.19
CA GLY A 247 -7.53 -11.49 -4.45
C GLY A 247 -6.27 -11.31 -3.62
N THR A 248 -5.84 -10.06 -3.50
CA THR A 248 -4.68 -9.66 -2.69
C THR A 248 -5.11 -8.72 -1.57
N GLU A 249 -4.49 -8.87 -0.40
CA GLU A 249 -4.55 -7.88 0.67
C GLU A 249 -3.12 -7.46 1.05
N VAL A 250 -2.85 -6.16 0.95
CA VAL A 250 -1.61 -5.52 1.38
C VAL A 250 -1.88 -4.71 2.63
N GLU A 251 -1.09 -4.91 3.69
CA GLU A 251 -1.10 -4.07 4.89
C GLU A 251 0.29 -3.45 5.08
N PHE A 252 0.35 -2.12 5.22
CA PHE A 252 1.57 -1.38 5.45
C PHE A 252 1.48 -0.64 6.79
N ARG A 253 2.61 -0.60 7.52
CA ARG A 253 2.76 0.16 8.76
C ARG A 253 4.10 0.88 8.82
N LEU A 254 4.08 2.13 9.28
CA LEU A 254 5.26 2.94 9.55
C LEU A 254 5.05 3.82 10.77
N SER A 255 6.03 3.89 11.65
CA SER A 255 6.08 4.78 12.81
C SER A 255 6.03 6.23 12.39
N THR A 256 5.24 7.04 13.11
CA THR A 256 5.21 8.50 12.91
C THR A 256 6.52 9.19 13.29
N GLY A 257 7.40 8.49 14.02
CA GLY A 257 8.75 8.93 14.36
C GLY A 257 9.85 8.15 13.64
N SER A 258 9.55 7.48 12.52
CA SER A 258 10.56 6.73 11.78
C SER A 258 11.70 7.65 11.30
N PRO A 259 12.97 7.27 11.52
CA PRO A 259 14.12 8.03 11.03
C PRO A 259 14.44 7.71 9.56
N ARG A 260 13.76 6.73 8.94
CA ARG A 260 14.07 6.29 7.57
C ARG A 260 13.81 7.42 6.56
N ILE A 261 14.66 7.45 5.55
CA ILE A 261 14.58 8.36 4.41
C ILE A 261 14.49 7.50 3.14
N LEU A 262 13.47 7.75 2.30
CA LEU A 262 13.21 6.97 1.09
C LEU A 262 14.44 6.90 0.16
N GLY A 263 15.16 8.02 0.00
CA GLY A 263 16.35 8.09 -0.83
C GLY A 263 17.53 7.24 -0.34
N ASP A 264 17.67 7.05 0.97
CA ASP A 264 18.73 6.19 1.53
C ASP A 264 18.44 4.73 1.22
N VAL A 265 17.18 4.32 1.29
CA VAL A 265 16.75 2.97 0.90
C VAL A 265 16.96 2.73 -0.58
N PHE A 266 16.63 3.68 -1.46
CA PHE A 266 16.94 3.53 -2.89
C PHE A 266 18.43 3.37 -3.13
N ARG A 267 19.25 4.22 -2.49
CA ARG A 267 20.71 4.20 -2.62
C ARG A 267 21.33 2.85 -2.22
N GLU A 268 20.77 2.17 -1.23
CA GLU A 268 21.25 0.85 -0.79
C GLU A 268 21.20 -0.22 -1.90
N TYR A 269 20.22 -0.12 -2.81
CA TYR A 269 19.97 -1.10 -3.85
C TYR A 269 20.30 -0.61 -5.27
N THR A 270 20.63 0.67 -5.44
CA THR A 270 21.11 1.20 -6.72
C THR A 270 22.63 1.08 -6.86
N THR A 271 23.12 0.93 -8.08
CA THR A 271 24.57 0.94 -8.37
C THR A 271 25.09 2.36 -8.64
N GLU A 272 26.37 2.49 -8.99
CA GLU A 272 26.99 3.77 -9.39
C GLU A 272 26.28 4.43 -10.58
N GLU A 273 25.60 3.64 -11.42
CA GLU A 273 24.81 4.11 -12.56
C GLU A 273 23.37 4.52 -12.18
N PHE A 274 23.04 4.54 -10.88
CA PHE A 274 21.72 4.84 -10.32
C PHE A 274 20.58 3.89 -10.76
N ASP A 275 20.91 2.77 -11.40
CA ASP A 275 19.96 1.70 -11.69
C ASP A 275 19.83 0.74 -10.51
N PHE A 276 18.65 0.13 -10.32
CA PHE A 276 18.42 -0.91 -9.30
C PHE A 276 19.18 -2.20 -9.63
N GLY A 277 20.50 -2.21 -9.47
CA GLY A 277 21.36 -3.32 -9.87
C GLY A 277 21.82 -4.21 -8.72
N ARG A 278 21.45 -3.93 -7.46
CA ARG A 278 21.84 -4.74 -6.30
C ARG A 278 20.63 -5.42 -5.66
N THR A 279 20.77 -6.70 -5.29
CA THR A 279 19.77 -7.41 -4.47
C THR A 279 20.41 -8.23 -3.35
N VAL A 280 19.60 -8.56 -2.34
CA VAL A 280 19.96 -9.42 -1.21
C VAL A 280 19.00 -10.60 -1.16
N VAL A 281 19.52 -11.82 -1.24
CA VAL A 281 18.74 -13.06 -1.16
C VAL A 281 19.11 -13.86 0.08
N THR A 282 18.11 -14.18 0.91
CA THR A 282 18.30 -14.98 2.13
C THR A 282 18.09 -16.45 1.83
N VAL A 283 19.14 -17.26 2.01
CA VAL A 283 19.16 -18.68 1.65
C VAL A 283 18.13 -19.50 2.43
N ASP A 284 17.87 -19.14 3.69
CA ASP A 284 16.91 -19.85 4.55
C ASP A 284 15.48 -19.88 3.96
N LEU A 285 15.09 -18.83 3.21
CA LEU A 285 13.78 -18.74 2.53
C LEU A 285 13.65 -19.70 1.33
N TYR A 286 14.75 -20.34 0.91
CA TYR A 286 14.81 -21.29 -0.19
C TYR A 286 14.99 -22.74 0.28
N LYS A 287 15.17 -22.93 1.58
CA LYS A 287 15.39 -24.23 2.19
C LYS A 287 14.09 -25.04 2.21
N THR A 288 14.17 -26.25 1.70
CA THR A 288 13.16 -27.31 1.84
C THR A 288 13.52 -28.15 3.06
N LYS A 289 12.60 -28.99 3.55
CA LYS A 289 12.85 -29.90 4.68
C LYS A 289 14.18 -30.66 4.49
N GLY A 290 15.17 -30.44 5.36
CA GLY A 290 16.49 -31.07 5.27
C GLY A 290 17.56 -30.42 6.17
N ARG A 291 18.69 -31.12 6.39
CA ARG A 291 19.83 -30.65 7.20
C ARG A 291 20.76 -29.67 6.46
N TYR A 292 20.83 -29.76 5.13
CA TYR A 292 21.71 -28.94 4.30
C TYR A 292 20.99 -28.45 3.04
N VAL A 293 21.46 -27.34 2.49
CA VAL A 293 20.93 -26.77 1.25
C VAL A 293 21.51 -27.51 0.03
N SER A 294 20.65 -27.92 -0.89
CA SER A 294 20.89 -28.75 -2.06
C SER A 294 21.19 -27.95 -3.33
N ARG A 295 21.67 -28.63 -4.38
CA ARG A 295 21.92 -28.03 -5.70
C ARG A 295 20.64 -27.49 -6.36
N SER A 296 19.51 -28.17 -6.20
CA SER A 296 18.23 -27.70 -6.74
C SER A 296 17.75 -26.43 -6.04
N GLU A 297 18.04 -26.27 -4.74
CA GLU A 297 17.77 -25.04 -4.00
C GLU A 297 18.67 -23.89 -4.43
N ALA A 298 19.95 -24.18 -4.74
CA ALA A 298 20.83 -23.18 -5.37
C ALA A 298 20.22 -22.66 -6.68
N ARG A 299 19.79 -23.56 -7.58
CA ARG A 299 19.17 -23.13 -8.85
C ARG A 299 17.93 -22.27 -8.67
N ARG A 300 17.06 -22.61 -7.72
CA ARG A 300 15.89 -21.77 -7.38
C ARG A 300 16.29 -20.40 -6.83
N LEU A 301 17.30 -20.35 -5.97
CA LEU A 301 17.85 -19.11 -5.44
C LEU A 301 18.41 -18.22 -6.56
N LEU A 302 19.16 -18.81 -7.50
CA LEU A 302 19.87 -18.11 -8.56
C LEU A 302 18.99 -17.67 -9.74
N SER A 303 17.83 -18.29 -9.95
CA SER A 303 16.93 -17.97 -11.07
C SER A 303 16.57 -16.48 -11.09
N GLY A 304 16.76 -15.79 -12.23
CA GLY A 304 16.43 -14.36 -12.38
C GLY A 304 17.40 -13.40 -11.68
N LEU A 305 18.48 -13.90 -11.04
CA LEU A 305 19.51 -13.05 -10.47
C LEU A 305 20.46 -12.48 -11.53
N ASP A 306 20.36 -12.95 -12.77
CA ASP A 306 21.08 -12.46 -13.94
C ASP A 306 20.64 -11.04 -14.38
N GLU A 307 19.52 -10.54 -13.85
CA GLU A 307 19.06 -9.15 -14.04
C GLU A 307 19.77 -8.12 -13.13
N PHE A 308 20.68 -8.57 -12.26
CA PHE A 308 21.40 -7.76 -11.28
C PHE A 308 22.91 -7.74 -11.56
N LYS A 309 23.55 -6.63 -11.20
CA LYS A 309 25.00 -6.46 -11.25
C LYS A 309 25.67 -6.93 -9.96
N GLU A 310 24.97 -6.81 -8.84
CA GLU A 310 25.44 -7.21 -7.52
C GLU A 310 24.40 -8.07 -6.79
N VAL A 311 24.85 -9.24 -6.33
CA VAL A 311 24.03 -10.18 -5.56
C VAL A 311 24.71 -10.43 -4.22
N VAL A 312 24.00 -10.12 -3.14
CA VAL A 312 24.41 -10.49 -1.78
C VAL A 312 23.64 -11.74 -1.37
N ILE A 313 24.36 -12.82 -1.08
CA ILE A 313 23.77 -14.06 -0.57
C ILE A 313 23.90 -14.06 0.95
N ASP A 314 22.75 -13.99 1.63
CA ASP A 314 22.66 -13.97 3.10
C ASP A 314 22.38 -15.38 3.64
N PHE A 315 23.31 -15.88 4.46
CA PHE A 315 23.23 -17.20 5.09
C PHE A 315 22.68 -17.16 6.53
N SER A 316 22.03 -16.08 6.93
CA SER A 316 21.30 -16.01 8.22
C SER A 316 20.36 -17.21 8.36
N GLY A 317 20.41 -17.89 9.52
CA GLY A 317 19.60 -19.08 9.80
C GLY A 317 20.10 -20.37 9.16
N VAL A 318 21.15 -20.33 8.32
CA VAL A 318 21.69 -21.52 7.66
C VAL A 318 22.79 -22.15 8.50
N GLU A 319 22.56 -23.37 9.00
CA GLU A 319 23.57 -24.13 9.75
C GLU A 319 24.73 -24.60 8.86
N THR A 320 24.42 -25.13 7.67
CA THR A 320 25.40 -25.64 6.71
C THR A 320 24.81 -25.71 5.29
N ILE A 321 25.69 -25.76 4.29
CA ILE A 321 25.33 -25.93 2.87
C ILE A 321 25.98 -27.20 2.32
N GLY A 322 25.32 -27.86 1.38
CA GLY A 322 25.92 -29.00 0.68
C GLY A 322 26.96 -28.53 -0.34
N GLN A 323 27.94 -29.39 -0.64
CA GLN A 323 28.94 -29.13 -1.68
C GLN A 323 28.28 -28.79 -3.04
N GLY A 324 27.20 -29.48 -3.42
CA GLY A 324 26.48 -29.19 -4.65
C GLY A 324 25.81 -27.81 -4.69
N PHE A 325 25.44 -27.24 -3.54
CA PHE A 325 24.96 -25.85 -3.46
C PHE A 325 26.13 -24.89 -3.69
N ALA A 326 27.23 -25.09 -2.95
CA ALA A 326 28.42 -24.23 -3.07
C ALA A 326 29.00 -24.24 -4.50
N ASP A 327 29.07 -25.41 -5.13
CA ASP A 327 29.54 -25.59 -6.51
C ASP A 327 28.66 -24.87 -7.53
N GLU A 328 27.34 -25.00 -7.39
CA GLU A 328 26.41 -24.34 -8.31
C GLU A 328 26.50 -22.82 -8.21
N VAL A 329 26.51 -22.27 -6.99
CA VAL A 329 26.49 -20.82 -6.76
C VAL A 329 27.84 -20.18 -7.11
N PHE A 330 28.93 -20.69 -6.54
CA PHE A 330 30.21 -19.98 -6.51
C PHE A 330 31.17 -20.38 -7.63
N ARG A 331 30.90 -21.47 -8.35
CA ARG A 331 31.69 -21.90 -9.51
C ARG A 331 30.87 -21.92 -10.79
N VAL A 332 29.83 -22.77 -10.86
CA VAL A 332 29.09 -22.97 -12.12
C VAL A 332 28.36 -21.70 -12.55
N TRP A 333 27.49 -21.15 -11.71
CA TRP A 333 26.71 -19.96 -12.06
C TRP A 333 27.63 -18.74 -12.22
N LYS A 334 28.61 -18.57 -11.33
CA LYS A 334 29.57 -17.47 -11.44
C LYS A 334 30.43 -17.54 -12.72
N GLN A 335 30.73 -18.73 -13.24
CA GLN A 335 31.42 -18.90 -14.52
C GLN A 335 30.55 -18.49 -15.73
N HIS A 336 29.23 -18.72 -15.65
CA HIS A 336 28.29 -18.30 -16.70
C HIS A 336 27.91 -16.81 -16.60
N HIS A 337 28.10 -16.20 -15.43
CA HIS A 337 27.82 -14.79 -15.15
C HIS A 337 29.05 -14.07 -14.55
N PRO A 338 30.17 -13.97 -15.31
CA PRO A 338 31.41 -13.37 -14.83
C PRO A 338 31.27 -11.88 -14.47
N GLU A 339 30.31 -11.18 -15.07
CA GLU A 339 29.98 -9.77 -14.84
C GLU A 339 29.30 -9.50 -13.47
N ILE A 340 28.61 -10.50 -12.89
CA ILE A 340 27.79 -10.29 -11.69
C ILE A 340 28.62 -10.46 -10.42
N THR A 341 28.74 -9.44 -9.59
CA THR A 341 29.47 -9.53 -8.34
C THR A 341 28.64 -10.28 -7.28
N ILE A 342 29.14 -11.43 -6.82
CA ILE A 342 28.54 -12.19 -5.73
C ILE A 342 29.31 -11.92 -4.43
N SER A 343 28.61 -11.40 -3.43
CA SER A 343 29.12 -11.25 -2.07
C SER A 343 28.30 -12.10 -1.09
N VAL A 344 28.88 -12.36 0.08
CA VAL A 344 28.32 -13.26 1.08
C VAL A 344 28.17 -12.51 2.40
N ARG A 345 27.03 -12.68 3.08
CA ARG A 345 26.75 -12.14 4.41
C ARG A 345 26.32 -13.25 5.36
N ASN A 346 26.64 -13.11 6.65
CA ASN A 346 26.23 -14.01 7.73
C ASN A 346 26.58 -15.50 7.51
N ALA A 347 27.67 -15.78 6.78
CA ALA A 347 28.19 -17.14 6.68
C ALA A 347 28.90 -17.53 7.98
N ASN A 348 28.44 -18.62 8.60
CA ASN A 348 29.13 -19.24 9.73
C ASN A 348 30.37 -20.03 9.24
N GLU A 349 31.14 -20.60 10.17
CA GLU A 349 32.36 -21.36 9.86
C GLU A 349 32.14 -22.54 8.89
N ASN A 350 31.06 -23.30 9.07
CA ASN A 350 30.74 -24.44 8.21
C ASN A 350 30.42 -23.99 6.77
N VAL A 351 29.64 -22.91 6.64
CA VAL A 351 29.28 -22.32 5.35
C VAL A 351 30.54 -21.75 4.67
N ALA A 352 31.35 -20.98 5.40
CA ALA A 352 32.58 -20.39 4.87
C ALA A 352 33.56 -21.47 4.38
N PHE A 353 33.73 -22.55 5.15
CA PHE A 353 34.57 -23.68 4.77
C PHE A 353 34.11 -24.32 3.45
N MET A 354 32.81 -24.57 3.28
CA MET A 354 32.25 -25.13 2.03
C MET A 354 32.46 -24.20 0.83
N ILE A 355 32.29 -22.88 1.00
CA ILE A 355 32.52 -21.89 -0.06
C ILE A 355 33.99 -21.87 -0.48
N GLN A 356 34.92 -21.85 0.49
CA GLN A 356 36.36 -21.86 0.22
C GLN A 356 36.80 -23.15 -0.45
N HIS A 357 36.27 -24.29 -0.02
CA HIS A 357 36.59 -25.60 -0.60
C HIS A 357 36.33 -25.64 -2.11
N VAL A 358 35.20 -25.10 -2.58
CA VAL A 358 34.86 -25.09 -4.02
C VAL A 358 35.61 -24.00 -4.79
N ARG A 359 35.89 -22.85 -4.18
CA ARG A 359 36.68 -21.78 -4.82
C ARG A 359 38.17 -22.16 -4.97
N GLY A 360 38.74 -22.82 -3.97
CA GLY A 360 40.14 -23.24 -3.91
C GLY A 360 40.50 -24.41 -4.81
N GLY A 361 39.51 -25.17 -5.32
CA GLY A 361 39.72 -26.25 -6.29
C GLY A 361 40.12 -25.81 -7.69
N THR A 362 40.34 -24.51 -7.93
CA THR A 362 40.67 -23.92 -9.24
C THR A 362 42.17 -23.60 -9.40
N MET A 363 43.04 -24.40 -8.77
CA MET A 363 44.46 -24.46 -9.10
C MET A 363 44.85 -25.92 -9.38
N GLN A 364 44.74 -26.33 -10.64
CA GLN A 364 45.60 -27.33 -11.28
C GLN A 364 45.53 -27.18 -12.79
#